data_AF-A0A0D0CUJ7-F1
#
_entry.id   AF-A0A0D0CUJ7-F1
#
_cell.length_a   1.000
_cell.length_b   1.000
_cell.length_c   1.000
_cell.angle_alpha   90.00
_cell.angle_beta   90.00
_cell.angle_gamma   90.00
#
_symmetry.space_group_name_H-M   'P 1'
#
loop_
_entity.id
_entity.type
_entity.pdbx_description
1 polymer ?
#
loop_
_entity_poly.entity_id
_entity_poly.type
_entity_poly.pdbx_seq_one_letter_code
_entity_poly.pdbx_strand_id
1 'polypeptide(L)' 'CYLCLDEGEDLYCCMRCPRVVCDQCVVVLAESCSQVREANIDFTCPVCYE' A
#
# COMPACT_ATOMS: atom_id res chain seq x y z
N CYS A 1 5.65 -7.74 -0.98
CA CYS A 1 5.43 -6.81 0.13
C CYS A 1 6.61 -6.84 1.11
N TYR A 2 7.12 -5.69 1.57
CA TYR A 2 8.26 -5.67 2.50
C TYR A 2 7.95 -6.15 3.92
N LEU A 3 6.66 -6.21 4.30
CA LEU A 3 6.22 -6.62 5.64
C LEU A 3 6.07 -8.14 5.76
N CYS A 4 5.36 -8.79 4.84
CA CYS A 4 5.14 -10.24 4.87
C CYS A 4 6.08 -11.03 3.96
N LEU A 5 6.93 -10.36 3.16
CA LEU A 5 7.76 -10.99 2.12
C LEU A 5 6.98 -11.81 1.08
N ASP A 6 5.66 -11.59 1.00
CA ASP A 6 4.74 -12.25 0.06
C ASP A 6 4.24 -11.26 -1.00
N GLU A 7 3.77 -11.76 -2.15
CA GLU A 7 3.30 -10.92 -3.26
C GLU A 7 1.84 -10.44 -3.07
N GLY A 8 1.05 -11.03 -2.18
CA GLY A 8 -0.33 -10.60 -1.94
C GLY A 8 -1.23 -10.67 -3.19
N GLU A 9 -2.48 -10.24 -3.07
CA GLU A 9 -3.40 -10.18 -4.23
C GLU A 9 -3.36 -8.77 -4.87
N ASP A 10 -3.31 -7.74 -4.02
CA ASP A 10 -3.11 -6.34 -4.42
C ASP A 10 -1.83 -5.77 -3.79
N LEU A 11 -1.05 -5.05 -4.60
CA LEU A 11 0.21 -4.41 -4.20
C LEU A 11 0.10 -2.88 -4.28
N TYR A 12 0.44 -2.23 -3.17
CA TYR A 12 0.45 -0.78 -2.99
C TYR A 12 1.87 -0.23 -2.94
N CYS A 13 2.23 0.56 -3.95
CA CYS A 13 3.52 1.25 -4.00
C CYS A 13 3.47 2.55 -3.20
N CYS A 14 4.44 2.74 -2.29
CA CYS A 14 4.58 4.00 -1.58
C CYS A 14 5.06 5.12 -2.51
N MET A 15 4.51 6.32 -2.36
CA MET A 15 4.88 7.48 -3.19
C MET A 15 6.18 8.15 -2.72
N ARG A 16 6.56 7.97 -1.44
CA ARG A 16 7.74 8.61 -0.83
C ARG A 16 8.98 7.73 -0.77
N CYS A 17 8.84 6.43 -1.00
CA CYS A 17 9.97 5.49 -0.95
C CYS A 17 9.72 4.31 -1.89
N PRO A 18 10.78 3.59 -2.33
CA PRO A 18 10.66 2.46 -3.24
C PRO A 18 10.11 1.18 -2.56
N ARG A 19 9.20 1.30 -1.58
CA ARG A 19 8.64 0.18 -0.83
C ARG A 19 7.22 -0.13 -1.30
N VAL A 20 6.89 -1.42 -1.25
CA VAL A 20 5.58 -1.94 -1.66
C VAL A 20 4.96 -2.73 -0.51
N VAL A 21 3.68 -2.49 -0.26
CA VAL A 21 2.87 -3.14 0.78
C VAL A 21 1.71 -3.89 0.14
N CYS A 22 1.39 -5.10 0.59
CA CYS A 22 0.20 -5.80 0.10
C CYS A 22 -1.03 -5.48 0.95
N ASP A 23 -2.23 -5.68 0.39
CA ASP A 23 -3.53 -5.53 1.07
C ASP A 23 -3.64 -6.32 2.38
N GLN A 24 -2.99 -7.48 2.47
CA GLN A 24 -2.99 -8.28 3.69
C GLN A 24 -2.21 -7.62 4.84
N CYS A 25 -1.19 -6.84 4.52
CA CYS A 25 -0.33 -6.18 5.52
C CYS A 25 -0.80 -4.78 5.91
N VAL A 26 -1.65 -4.17 5.10
CA VAL A 26 -2.25 -2.87 5.40
C VAL A 26 -3.74 -2.98 5.20
N VAL A 27 -4.49 -2.81 6.29
CA VAL A 27 -5.95 -2.68 6.21
C VAL A 27 -6.25 -1.32 5.58
N VAL A 28 -6.24 -1.28 4.25
CA VAL A 28 -6.83 -0.17 3.51
C VAL A 28 -8.32 -0.32 3.72
N LEU A 29 -8.96 0.69 4.33
CA LEU A 29 -10.42 0.75 4.38
C LEU A 29 -10.94 0.53 2.96
N ALA A 30 -11.85 -0.41 2.77
CA ALA A 30 -12.32 -0.82 1.44
C ALA A 30 -12.84 0.35 0.58
N GLU A 31 -13.33 1.43 1.22
CA GLU A 31 -13.69 2.69 0.57
C GLU A 31 -12.51 3.37 -0.15
N SER A 32 -11.30 3.24 0.38
CA SER A 32 -10.07 3.74 -0.22
C SER A 32 -9.48 2.76 -1.24
N CYS A 33 -9.79 1.46 -1.21
CA CYS A 33 -9.24 0.47 -2.16
C CYS A 33 -9.58 0.80 -3.62
N SER A 34 -10.83 1.16 -3.91
CA SER A 34 -11.23 1.58 -5.27
C SER A 34 -10.48 2.84 -5.71
N GLN A 35 -10.25 3.78 -4.78
CA GLN A 35 -9.58 5.05 -5.06
C GLN A 35 -8.05 4.92 -5.17
N VAL A 36 -7.43 3.97 -4.46
CA VAL A 36 -5.99 3.66 -4.57
C VAL A 36 -5.68 2.92 -5.87
N ARG A 37 -6.56 2.00 -6.30
CA ARG A 37 -6.44 1.29 -7.59
C ARG A 37 -6.60 2.21 -8.81
N GLU A 38 -7.36 3.31 -8.69
CA GLU A 38 -7.58 4.27 -9.78
C GLU A 38 -6.46 5.31 -9.98
N ALA A 39 -5.29 5.09 -9.37
CA ALA A 39 -4.07 5.87 -9.63
C ALA A 39 -4.21 7.37 -9.30
N ASN A 40 -4.38 7.72 -8.02
CA ASN A 40 -3.95 9.03 -7.47
C ASN A 40 -4.17 9.20 -5.96
N ILE A 41 -4.22 8.12 -5.17
CA ILE A 41 -4.13 8.29 -3.72
C ILE A 41 -2.67 8.19 -3.31
N ASP A 42 -2.20 9.23 -2.61
CA ASP A 42 -0.96 9.28 -1.85
C ASP A 42 -0.89 8.18 -0.79
N PHE A 43 -0.67 6.94 -1.25
CA PHE A 43 -0.28 5.86 -0.36
C PHE A 43 1.12 6.16 0.17
N THR A 44 1.15 6.56 1.43
CA THR A 44 2.37 6.73 2.20
C THR A 44 2.45 5.55 3.15
N CYS A 45 3.48 4.71 2.98
CA CYS A 45 3.67 3.57 3.86
C CYS A 45 3.93 4.05 5.31
N PRO A 46 3.59 3.24 6.33
CA PRO A 46 3.72 3.64 7.73
C PRO A 46 5.15 4.02 8.12
N VAL A 47 6.17 3.48 7.42
CA VAL A 47 7.58 3.81 7.68
C VAL A 47 7.95 5.22 7.19
N CYS A 48 7.22 5.79 6.21
CA CYS A 48 7.44 7.17 5.78
C CYS A 48 6.74 8.21 6.66
N TYR A 49 6.01 7.77 7.68
CA TYR A 49 5.35 8.62 8.68
C TYR A 49 6.22 8.82 9.94
N GLU A 50 7.41 8.21 10.01
CA GLU A 50 8.40 8.37 11.08
C GLU A 50 9.24 9.65 10.94
#